data_AF-A0A1F2RN65-F1
#
_entry.id   AF-A0A1F2RN65-F1
#
_cell.length_a   1.000
_cell.length_b   1.000
_cell.length_c   1.000
_cell.angle_alpha   90.00
_cell.angle_beta   90.00
_cell.angle_gamma   90.00
#
_symmetry.space_group_name_H-M   'P 1'
#
loop_
_entity.id
_entity.type
_entity.pdbx_description
1 polymer ?
#
loop_
_entity_poly.entity_id
_entity_poly.type
_entity_poly.pdbx_seq_one_letter_code
_entity_poly.pdbx_strand_id
1 'polypeptide(L)'
;MALGSIPHDEPASQDKLKRDLYARALAGVAGTCQTPLVIGLYGTWGIGKTTLMKLIQKELTDSDINTVWFDAWQHQFDENPALALLHAVVNSFNMGEEGKKLLTVIASAFGSLLLKSTTTLELKDLKALGEQYEEERFRIRDARVRLREHFEELIQKAQTAEKHRLVFFIDDLDRCLPPQTLSLLEALKLYMNLEGCVFFIGVDRQALERSIRHHYKDAYKEDEFSEASYLDKIVQLPFTIPPVAPESMDGFVSSLLPQELESCKILLVLGLGDNPRKVKRFISTLALNHRLASELNIPNYDPKVLALVLLFQSLEWELYRLLPKRLGLLHDLKGQKEETKVLRVNERLKDALAQVDIPRELDIQYIYLTQAARITEKSESVGREIDLAPVFAAHKLWLESGGKAGKRADLRGVDLPVGTTEFGDSLWSANLRGADLRGSRAGGIYLGGDEMHVVHMAGAELRDADMREAQWSWADLRDAKLGGADLRGANLHAANLEGAEGLTEQQLASALTSEETILPDGSKGPFKPGSGAHQPCGSRPGRAKVRS
;
A
#
# COMPACT_ATOMS: atom_id res chain seq x y z
N MET A 1 32.65 -7.61 2.24
CA MET A 1 32.42 -7.54 3.70
C MET A 1 30.96 -7.87 3.96
N ALA A 2 30.65 -8.61 5.02
CA ALA A 2 29.27 -8.88 5.38
C ALA A 2 28.62 -7.59 5.89
N LEU A 3 27.86 -6.92 5.02
CA LEU A 3 27.08 -5.73 5.39
C LEU A 3 26.05 -6.09 6.47
N GLY A 4 25.86 -5.18 7.43
CA GLY A 4 24.90 -5.33 8.53
C GLY A 4 23.48 -5.70 8.07
N SER A 5 22.72 -6.30 8.98
CA SER A 5 21.35 -6.75 8.71
C SER A 5 20.44 -5.59 8.29
N ILE A 6 19.66 -5.80 7.24
CA ILE A 6 18.64 -4.84 6.79
C ILE A 6 17.59 -4.71 7.92
N PRO A 7 17.21 -3.48 8.32
CA PRO A 7 16.19 -3.29 9.34
C PRO A 7 14.85 -3.93 8.94
N HIS A 8 14.31 -4.79 9.81
CA HIS A 8 12.96 -5.33 9.65
C HIS A 8 11.89 -4.30 10.07
N ASP A 9 10.77 -4.27 9.35
CA ASP A 9 9.57 -3.49 9.70
C ASP A 9 8.73 -4.21 10.78
N GLU A 10 9.41 -4.72 11.80
CA GLU A 10 8.76 -5.25 13.00
C GLU A 10 8.78 -4.21 14.12
N PRO A 11 7.78 -4.21 15.02
CA PRO A 11 7.83 -3.45 16.27
C PRO A 11 9.12 -3.75 17.03
N ALA A 12 9.82 -2.71 17.50
CA ALA A 12 11.09 -2.90 18.19
C ALA A 12 10.88 -3.55 19.57
N SER A 13 11.69 -4.57 19.89
CA SER A 13 11.70 -5.22 21.22
C SER A 13 12.54 -4.47 22.26
N GLN A 14 13.38 -3.53 21.81
CA GLN A 14 14.21 -2.65 22.64
C GLN A 14 13.80 -1.20 22.39
N ASP A 15 13.66 -0.44 23.46
CA ASP A 15 13.32 0.98 23.36
C ASP A 15 14.52 1.81 22.93
N LYS A 16 14.45 2.26 21.68
CA LYS A 16 15.44 3.15 21.08
C LYS A 16 14.94 4.59 20.96
N LEU A 17 13.71 4.86 21.40
CA LEU A 17 13.03 6.14 21.26
C LEU A 17 12.67 6.78 22.61
N LYS A 18 13.20 6.23 23.71
CA LYS A 18 12.99 6.69 25.09
C LYS A 18 11.51 6.68 25.51
N ARG A 19 10.78 5.67 25.04
CA ARG A 19 9.37 5.38 25.37
C ARG A 19 9.18 4.56 26.64
N ASP A 20 10.24 4.01 27.22
CA ASP A 20 10.21 3.23 28.45
C ASP A 20 9.53 3.98 29.60
N LEU A 21 9.71 5.31 29.67
CA LEU A 21 9.05 6.14 30.68
C LEU A 21 7.53 6.09 30.56
N TYR A 22 7.00 6.19 29.33
CA TYR A 22 5.56 6.11 29.07
C TYR A 22 5.05 4.70 29.30
N ALA A 23 5.81 3.67 28.88
CA ALA A 23 5.45 2.28 29.07
C ALA A 23 5.32 1.94 30.56
N ARG A 24 6.31 2.32 31.39
CA ARG A 24 6.26 2.14 32.84
C ARG A 24 5.12 2.88 33.51
N ALA A 25 4.87 4.14 33.11
CA ALA A 25 3.77 4.92 33.66
C ALA A 25 2.40 4.29 33.34
N LEU A 26 2.18 3.89 32.08
CA LEU A 26 0.94 3.26 31.62
C LEU A 26 0.76 1.86 32.22
N ALA A 27 1.83 1.07 32.35
CA ALA A 27 1.82 -0.22 33.05
C ALA A 27 1.47 -0.03 34.53
N GLY A 28 2.06 0.96 35.20
CA GLY A 28 1.73 1.31 36.59
C GLY A 28 0.25 1.65 36.76
N VAL A 29 -0.30 2.52 35.90
CA VAL A 29 -1.74 2.82 35.88
C VAL A 29 -2.56 1.56 35.67
N ALA A 30 -2.21 0.74 34.68
CA ALA A 30 -2.91 -0.51 34.39
C ALA A 30 -2.82 -1.52 35.54
N GLY A 31 -1.80 -1.47 36.40
CA GLY A 31 -1.67 -2.32 37.58
C GLY A 31 -2.46 -1.83 38.80
N THR A 32 -2.60 -0.52 38.99
CA THR A 32 -3.17 0.05 40.23
C THR A 32 -4.53 0.74 40.06
N CYS A 33 -5.01 0.99 38.84
CA CYS A 33 -6.27 1.70 38.62
C CYS A 33 -7.50 0.94 39.15
N GLN A 34 -8.63 1.63 39.32
CA GLN A 34 -9.91 0.95 39.43
C GLN A 34 -10.30 0.35 38.07
N THR A 35 -10.97 -0.79 38.07
CA THR A 35 -11.44 -1.48 36.86
C THR A 35 -12.97 -1.40 36.77
N PRO A 36 -13.54 -1.45 35.55
CA PRO A 36 -12.88 -1.50 34.24
C PRO A 36 -12.23 -0.16 33.83
N LEU A 37 -11.18 -0.23 33.01
CA LEU A 37 -10.55 0.97 32.43
C LEU A 37 -10.16 0.73 30.96
N VAL A 38 -10.52 1.67 30.07
CA VAL A 38 -10.09 1.69 28.67
C VAL A 38 -9.16 2.88 28.44
N ILE A 39 -7.96 2.57 27.97
CA ILE A 39 -6.87 3.49 27.67
C ILE A 39 -6.70 3.53 26.15
N GLY A 40 -6.88 4.70 25.54
CA GLY A 40 -6.70 4.90 24.11
C GLY A 40 -5.28 5.38 23.82
N LEU A 41 -4.54 4.63 23.00
CA LEU A 41 -3.21 5.01 22.51
C LEU A 41 -3.35 5.62 21.11
N TYR A 42 -3.36 6.95 21.06
CA TYR A 42 -3.54 7.70 19.83
C TYR A 42 -2.21 8.05 19.17
N GLY A 43 -2.15 7.86 17.87
CA GLY A 43 -0.99 8.25 17.08
C GLY A 43 -1.15 7.97 15.60
N THR A 44 -0.45 8.74 14.77
CA THR A 44 -0.47 8.54 13.32
C THR A 44 0.15 7.19 12.93
N TRP A 45 -0.14 6.75 11.72
CA TRP A 45 0.43 5.51 11.20
C TRP A 45 1.97 5.52 11.21
N GLY A 46 2.57 4.44 11.73
CA GLY A 46 4.02 4.29 11.82
C GLY A 46 4.70 5.00 12.99
N ILE A 47 3.97 5.76 13.82
CA ILE A 47 4.56 6.42 15.00
C ILE A 47 4.98 5.42 16.08
N GLY A 48 4.43 4.19 16.09
CA GLY A 48 4.85 3.10 16.99
C GLY A 48 3.89 2.80 18.15
N LYS A 49 2.56 2.83 17.89
CA LYS A 49 1.50 2.39 18.81
C LYS A 49 1.72 0.96 19.29
N THR A 50 1.82 0.01 18.35
CA THR A 50 2.15 -1.41 18.60
C THR A 50 3.43 -1.57 19.42
N THR A 51 4.47 -0.78 19.13
CA THR A 51 5.74 -0.85 19.88
C THR A 51 5.55 -0.42 21.32
N LEU A 52 4.84 0.68 21.58
CA LEU A 52 4.52 1.11 22.93
C LEU A 52 3.67 0.07 23.67
N MET A 53 2.67 -0.52 23.01
CA MET A 53 1.85 -1.60 23.59
C MET A 53 2.70 -2.81 23.99
N LYS A 54 3.63 -3.25 23.15
CA LYS A 54 4.54 -4.36 23.48
C LYS A 54 5.48 -4.02 24.64
N LEU A 55 5.94 -2.77 24.75
CA LEU A 55 6.73 -2.32 25.91
C LEU A 55 5.88 -2.35 27.19
N ILE A 56 4.64 -1.86 27.15
CA ILE A 56 3.70 -1.94 28.29
C ILE A 56 3.45 -3.41 28.66
N GLN A 57 3.19 -4.26 27.68
CA GLN A 57 2.98 -5.70 27.91
C GLN A 57 4.19 -6.34 28.59
N LYS A 58 5.41 -6.00 28.16
CA LYS A 58 6.64 -6.49 28.77
C LYS A 58 6.75 -6.07 30.23
N GLU A 59 6.56 -4.79 30.54
CA GLU A 59 6.56 -4.27 31.92
C GLU A 59 5.49 -4.94 32.81
N LEU A 60 4.35 -5.33 32.22
CA LEU A 60 3.28 -6.04 32.94
C LEU A 60 3.54 -7.55 33.07
N THR A 61 4.31 -8.15 32.17
CA THR A 61 4.62 -9.60 32.22
C THR A 61 5.51 -9.92 33.42
N ASP A 62 6.34 -8.95 33.82
CA ASP A 62 7.17 -9.02 35.04
C ASP A 62 6.35 -8.78 36.33
N SER A 63 5.03 -8.66 36.23
CA SER A 63 4.10 -8.44 37.34
C SER A 63 3.02 -9.52 37.45
N ASP A 64 2.23 -9.49 38.53
CA ASP A 64 1.11 -10.39 38.81
C ASP A 64 -0.14 -10.09 37.94
N ILE A 65 0.10 -9.78 36.66
CA ILE A 65 -0.92 -9.34 35.71
C ILE A 65 -0.92 -10.29 34.52
N ASN A 66 -2.11 -10.57 34.02
CA ASN A 66 -2.37 -11.40 32.86
C ASN A 66 -2.58 -10.51 31.64
N THR A 67 -1.92 -10.80 30.52
CA THR A 67 -2.05 -9.99 29.30
C THR A 67 -2.62 -10.80 28.14
N VAL A 68 -3.51 -10.18 27.36
CA VAL A 68 -4.12 -10.78 26.16
C VAL A 68 -3.90 -9.84 24.98
N TRP A 69 -3.41 -10.38 23.86
CA TRP A 69 -3.23 -9.61 22.63
C TRP A 69 -4.34 -9.94 21.62
N PHE A 70 -4.92 -8.91 21.00
CA PHE A 70 -5.98 -9.04 20.01
C PHE A 70 -5.67 -8.13 18.81
N ASP A 71 -5.43 -8.75 17.65
CA ASP A 71 -5.21 -8.05 16.38
C ASP A 71 -6.56 -7.82 15.68
N ALA A 72 -7.06 -6.59 15.76
CA ALA A 72 -8.36 -6.22 15.20
C ALA A 72 -8.47 -6.46 13.69
N TRP A 73 -7.36 -6.31 12.95
CA TRP A 73 -7.35 -6.38 11.50
C TRP A 73 -7.54 -7.80 10.98
N GLN A 74 -6.97 -8.79 11.68
CA GLN A 74 -7.16 -10.22 11.36
C GLN A 74 -8.61 -10.67 11.51
N HIS A 75 -9.37 -9.99 12.38
CA HIS A 75 -10.74 -10.34 12.75
C HIS A 75 -11.79 -9.41 12.13
N GLN A 76 -11.42 -8.58 11.16
CA GLN A 76 -12.32 -7.54 10.60
C GLN A 76 -13.55 -8.11 9.87
N PHE A 77 -13.49 -9.37 9.42
CA PHE A 77 -14.58 -10.05 8.72
C PHE A 77 -15.28 -11.11 9.59
N ASP A 78 -14.88 -11.22 10.87
CA ASP A 78 -15.52 -12.16 11.77
C ASP A 78 -16.94 -11.68 12.07
N GLU A 79 -17.91 -12.57 11.88
CA GLU A 79 -19.33 -12.27 12.12
C GLU A 79 -19.59 -11.89 13.59
N ASN A 80 -18.77 -12.38 14.51
CA ASN A 80 -18.82 -12.01 15.92
C ASN A 80 -17.41 -11.81 16.51
N PRO A 81 -16.91 -10.57 16.52
CA PRO A 81 -15.58 -10.29 17.06
C PRO A 81 -15.40 -10.58 18.56
N ALA A 82 -16.50 -10.68 19.32
CA ALA A 82 -16.43 -11.09 20.71
C ALA A 82 -15.95 -12.54 20.87
N LEU A 83 -16.36 -13.41 19.94
CA LEU A 83 -15.90 -14.79 19.92
C LEU A 83 -14.41 -14.87 19.59
N ALA A 84 -13.94 -14.05 18.65
CA ALA A 84 -12.51 -13.92 18.36
C ALA A 84 -11.71 -13.46 19.58
N LEU A 85 -12.21 -12.47 20.34
CA LEU A 85 -11.60 -12.02 21.58
C LEU A 85 -11.56 -13.14 22.64
N LEU A 86 -12.62 -13.95 22.76
CA LEU A 86 -12.65 -15.13 23.63
C LEU A 86 -11.60 -16.18 23.23
N HIS A 87 -11.45 -16.43 21.93
CA HIS A 87 -10.39 -17.30 21.43
C HIS A 87 -9.01 -16.78 21.81
N ALA A 88 -8.78 -15.46 21.72
CA ALA A 88 -7.52 -14.85 22.13
C ALA A 88 -7.24 -15.03 23.64
N VAL A 89 -8.26 -14.93 24.49
CA VAL A 89 -8.17 -15.23 25.93
C VAL A 89 -7.74 -16.67 26.15
N VAL A 90 -8.47 -17.64 25.59
CA VAL A 90 -8.20 -19.07 25.79
C VAL A 90 -6.81 -19.46 25.31
N ASN A 91 -6.38 -18.92 24.17
CA ASN A 91 -5.05 -19.15 23.62
C ASN A 91 -3.95 -18.55 24.49
N SER A 92 -4.15 -17.34 25.02
CA SER A 92 -3.15 -16.64 25.85
C SER A 92 -2.90 -17.36 27.19
N PHE A 93 -3.91 -18.03 27.75
CA PHE A 93 -3.81 -18.75 29.02
C PHE A 93 -3.61 -20.27 28.89
N ASN A 94 -3.50 -20.78 27.66
CA ASN A 94 -3.35 -22.21 27.38
C ASN A 94 -4.33 -23.09 28.19
N MET A 95 -5.61 -22.71 28.25
CA MET A 95 -6.64 -23.31 29.13
C MET A 95 -7.04 -24.75 28.74
N GLY A 96 -6.23 -25.42 27.91
CA GLY A 96 -6.37 -26.83 27.56
C GLY A 96 -7.74 -27.20 26.97
N GLU A 97 -8.19 -28.41 27.29
CA GLU A 97 -9.46 -28.97 26.80
C GLU A 97 -10.70 -28.29 27.42
N GLU A 98 -10.62 -27.75 28.64
CA GLU A 98 -11.77 -27.07 29.27
C GLU A 98 -12.09 -25.74 28.60
N GLY A 99 -11.07 -24.92 28.28
CA GLY A 99 -11.27 -23.69 27.51
C GLY A 99 -11.82 -23.95 26.11
N LYS A 100 -11.36 -25.01 25.43
CA LYS A 100 -11.88 -25.43 24.12
C LYS A 100 -13.33 -25.89 24.20
N LYS A 101 -13.70 -26.67 25.23
CA LYS A 101 -15.10 -27.09 25.45
C LYS A 101 -16.01 -25.89 25.64
N LEU A 102 -15.59 -24.91 26.44
CA LEU A 102 -16.38 -23.70 26.67
C LEU A 102 -16.55 -22.87 25.39
N LEU A 103 -15.48 -22.69 24.61
CA LEU A 103 -15.55 -22.07 23.29
C LEU A 103 -16.48 -22.82 22.34
N THR A 104 -16.49 -24.16 22.39
CA THR A 104 -17.37 -25.00 21.56
C THR A 104 -18.83 -24.81 21.95
N VAL A 105 -19.13 -24.70 23.25
CA VAL A 105 -20.48 -24.41 23.75
C VAL A 105 -20.94 -23.03 23.27
N ILE A 106 -20.10 -22.01 23.40
CA ILE A 106 -20.40 -20.65 22.93
C ILE A 106 -20.58 -20.66 21.40
N ALA A 107 -19.65 -21.23 20.65
CA ALA A 107 -19.73 -21.32 19.21
C ALA A 107 -20.96 -22.10 18.73
N SER A 108 -21.40 -23.14 19.44
CA SER A 108 -22.61 -23.91 19.10
C SER A 108 -23.90 -23.11 19.33
N ALA A 109 -23.96 -22.31 20.39
CA ALA A 109 -25.07 -21.41 20.66
C ALA A 109 -25.21 -20.35 19.53
N PHE A 110 -24.08 -19.85 19.01
CA PHE A 110 -24.06 -18.88 17.92
C PHE A 110 -24.19 -19.50 16.52
N GLY A 111 -23.61 -20.67 16.28
CA GLY A 111 -23.71 -21.41 15.02
C GLY A 111 -25.13 -21.85 14.70
N SER A 112 -25.91 -22.20 15.73
CA SER A 112 -27.34 -22.51 15.59
C SER A 112 -28.20 -21.30 15.17
N LEU A 113 -27.71 -20.08 15.39
CA LEU A 113 -28.32 -18.82 14.98
C LEU A 113 -28.02 -18.48 13.51
N LEU A 114 -26.84 -18.87 13.00
CA LEU A 114 -26.42 -18.66 11.62
C LEU A 114 -27.05 -19.63 10.62
N LEU A 115 -27.27 -20.88 11.03
CA LEU A 115 -27.79 -21.96 10.16
C LEU A 115 -29.26 -21.79 9.72
N LYS A 116 -29.98 -20.75 10.16
CA LYS A 116 -31.40 -20.53 9.84
C LYS A 116 -31.71 -19.21 9.12
N SER A 117 -30.73 -18.35 8.85
CA SER A 117 -30.96 -17.08 8.14
C SER A 117 -31.02 -17.20 6.61
N THR A 118 -30.83 -18.41 6.04
CA THR A 118 -30.86 -18.66 4.58
C THR A 118 -32.18 -19.24 4.06
N THR A 119 -33.31 -18.96 4.69
CA THR A 119 -34.63 -19.23 4.08
C THR A 119 -35.18 -17.96 3.47
N THR A 120 -35.08 -17.85 2.14
CA THR A 120 -35.81 -16.88 1.31
C THR A 120 -37.31 -17.03 1.55
N LEU A 121 -37.92 -16.10 2.27
CA LEU A 121 -39.37 -16.05 2.52
C LEU A 121 -40.01 -14.94 1.67
N GLU A 122 -41.09 -15.29 0.97
CA GLU A 122 -41.91 -14.36 0.19
C GLU A 122 -42.76 -13.44 1.10
N LEU A 123 -43.00 -12.21 0.61
CA LEU A 123 -43.76 -11.12 1.23
C LEU A 123 -45.27 -11.41 1.37
N LYS A 124 -45.66 -12.35 2.23
CA LYS A 124 -47.04 -12.43 2.75
C LYS A 124 -47.02 -12.61 4.27
N ASP A 125 -47.59 -11.61 4.93
CA ASP A 125 -47.89 -11.46 6.37
C ASP A 125 -46.90 -10.62 7.20
N LEU A 126 -47.08 -9.29 7.12
CA LEU A 126 -46.38 -8.27 7.92
C LEU A 126 -46.44 -8.48 9.45
N LYS A 127 -47.47 -9.17 9.98
CA LYS A 127 -47.57 -9.52 11.40
C LYS A 127 -46.72 -10.74 11.77
N ALA A 128 -46.77 -11.80 10.97
CA ALA A 128 -45.94 -12.98 11.16
C ALA A 128 -44.45 -12.65 10.94
N LEU A 129 -44.16 -11.76 10.00
CA LEU A 129 -42.83 -11.18 9.82
C LEU A 129 -42.41 -10.41 11.08
N GLY A 130 -43.26 -9.52 11.61
CA GLY A 130 -42.98 -8.79 12.85
C GLY A 130 -42.69 -9.70 14.05
N GLU A 131 -43.51 -10.73 14.25
CA GLU A 131 -43.33 -11.73 15.33
C GLU A 131 -42.05 -12.56 15.12
N GLN A 132 -41.76 -12.99 13.89
CA GLN A 132 -40.51 -13.71 13.57
C GLN A 132 -39.26 -12.83 13.75
N TYR A 133 -39.32 -11.56 13.33
CA TYR A 133 -38.24 -10.59 13.52
C TYR A 133 -38.03 -10.27 15.01
N GLU A 134 -39.10 -10.18 15.81
CA GLU A 134 -39.00 -9.99 17.26
C GLU A 134 -38.46 -11.25 17.96
N GLU A 135 -38.91 -12.45 17.58
CA GLU A 135 -38.36 -13.72 18.08
C GLU A 135 -36.87 -13.87 17.75
N GLU A 136 -36.47 -13.51 16.52
CA GLU A 136 -35.08 -13.57 16.08
C GLU A 136 -34.22 -12.55 16.84
N ARG A 137 -34.70 -11.31 16.99
CA ARG A 137 -34.03 -10.30 17.83
C ARG A 137 -33.94 -10.70 19.29
N PHE A 138 -34.98 -11.33 19.84
CA PHE A 138 -34.98 -11.85 21.19
C PHE A 138 -33.92 -12.94 21.36
N ARG A 139 -33.84 -13.90 20.43
CA ARG A 139 -32.80 -14.95 20.42
C ARG A 139 -31.39 -14.38 20.28
N ILE A 140 -31.17 -13.40 19.41
CA ILE A 140 -29.87 -12.71 19.27
C ILE A 140 -29.50 -12.00 20.57
N ARG A 141 -30.45 -11.29 21.20
CA ARG A 141 -30.23 -10.60 22.48
C ARG A 141 -29.90 -11.61 23.59
N ASP A 142 -30.65 -12.69 23.68
CA ASP A 142 -30.47 -13.76 24.68
C ASP A 142 -29.14 -14.52 24.47
N ALA A 143 -28.71 -14.70 23.22
CA ALA A 143 -27.39 -15.25 22.89
C ALA A 143 -26.24 -14.29 23.28
N ARG A 144 -26.41 -12.98 23.07
CA ARG A 144 -25.42 -11.96 23.49
C ARG A 144 -25.28 -11.86 25.00
N VAL A 145 -26.40 -11.92 25.74
CA VAL A 145 -26.38 -11.95 27.21
C VAL A 145 -25.63 -13.20 27.70
N ARG A 146 -25.98 -14.37 27.16
CA ARG A 146 -25.27 -15.61 27.49
C ARG A 146 -23.78 -15.54 27.15
N LEU A 147 -23.40 -15.03 25.98
CA LEU A 147 -21.97 -14.88 25.63
C LEU A 147 -21.24 -14.02 26.64
N ARG A 148 -21.85 -12.90 27.06
CA ARG A 148 -21.27 -12.04 28.10
C ARG A 148 -21.09 -12.78 29.42
N GLU A 149 -22.07 -13.53 29.89
CA GLU A 149 -21.95 -14.35 31.11
C GLU A 149 -20.80 -15.35 30.99
N HIS A 150 -20.68 -16.05 29.86
CA HIS A 150 -19.58 -16.99 29.63
C HIS A 150 -18.22 -16.29 29.52
N PHE A 151 -18.18 -15.06 28.99
CA PHE A 151 -16.98 -14.22 28.94
C PHE A 151 -16.55 -13.81 30.36
N GLU A 152 -17.51 -13.41 31.19
CA GLU A 152 -17.29 -13.08 32.61
C GLU A 152 -16.76 -14.30 33.38
N GLU A 153 -17.36 -15.49 33.19
CA GLU A 153 -16.84 -16.73 33.78
C GLU A 153 -15.42 -17.06 33.32
N LEU A 154 -15.09 -16.83 32.05
CA LEU A 154 -13.75 -17.05 31.52
C LEU A 154 -12.73 -16.08 32.11
N ILE A 155 -13.07 -14.81 32.23
CA ILE A 155 -12.24 -13.83 32.92
C ILE A 155 -12.00 -14.27 34.35
N GLN A 156 -13.06 -14.63 35.09
CA GLN A 156 -12.95 -15.05 36.48
C GLN A 156 -12.05 -16.28 36.63
N LYS A 157 -12.15 -17.25 35.72
CA LYS A 157 -11.25 -18.42 35.70
C LYS A 157 -9.81 -18.05 35.34
N ALA A 158 -9.62 -17.07 34.45
CA ALA A 158 -8.30 -16.56 34.10
C ALA A 158 -7.68 -15.70 35.22
N GLN A 159 -8.49 -15.14 36.12
CA GLN A 159 -8.06 -14.46 37.33
C GLN A 159 -7.71 -15.48 38.41
N THR A 160 -6.45 -15.89 38.47
CA THR A 160 -5.98 -16.82 39.50
C THR A 160 -5.79 -16.11 40.85
N ALA A 161 -5.58 -16.88 41.93
CA ALA A 161 -5.28 -16.33 43.25
C ALA A 161 -3.97 -15.51 43.30
N GLU A 162 -3.08 -15.69 42.33
CA GLU A 162 -1.83 -14.92 42.18
C GLU A 162 -2.01 -13.74 41.21
N LYS A 163 -2.83 -13.88 40.16
CA LYS A 163 -3.01 -12.85 39.12
C LYS A 163 -4.46 -12.41 38.99
N HIS A 164 -4.81 -11.29 39.63
CA HIS A 164 -6.20 -10.83 39.73
C HIS A 164 -6.67 -9.91 38.59
N ARG A 165 -5.77 -9.45 37.70
CA ARG A 165 -6.11 -8.47 36.66
C ARG A 165 -5.76 -8.97 35.26
N LEU A 166 -6.67 -8.73 34.32
CA LEU A 166 -6.45 -8.96 32.89
C LEU A 166 -6.26 -7.63 32.16
N VAL A 167 -5.23 -7.56 31.33
CA VAL A 167 -4.93 -6.42 30.47
C VAL A 167 -5.01 -6.86 29.01
N PHE A 168 -5.89 -6.23 28.25
CA PHE A 168 -6.10 -6.49 26.83
C PHE A 168 -5.37 -5.45 25.99
N PHE A 169 -4.72 -5.88 24.93
CA PHE A 169 -4.14 -5.02 23.89
C PHE A 169 -4.91 -5.24 22.59
N ILE A 170 -5.68 -4.24 22.17
CA ILE A 170 -6.43 -4.21 20.90
C ILE A 170 -5.64 -3.35 19.93
N ASP A 171 -4.95 -3.99 18.98
CA ASP A 171 -4.05 -3.32 18.02
C ASP A 171 -4.57 -3.40 16.58
N ASP A 172 -3.99 -2.59 15.70
CA ASP A 172 -4.25 -2.53 14.25
C ASP A 172 -5.71 -2.24 13.86
N LEU A 173 -6.49 -1.65 14.77
CA LEU A 173 -7.86 -1.19 14.50
C LEU A 173 -7.92 -0.14 13.37
N ASP A 174 -6.86 0.65 13.22
CA ASP A 174 -6.69 1.64 12.16
C ASP A 174 -6.39 1.04 10.77
N ARG A 175 -6.16 -0.27 10.66
CA ARG A 175 -6.02 -0.98 9.38
C ARG A 175 -7.32 -1.59 8.86
N CYS A 176 -8.34 -1.70 9.71
CA CYS A 176 -9.65 -2.19 9.31
C CYS A 176 -10.32 -1.24 8.31
N LEU A 177 -11.15 -1.81 7.45
CA LEU A 177 -12.04 -1.02 6.59
C LEU A 177 -13.01 -0.18 7.45
N PRO A 178 -13.40 1.03 7.02
CA PRO A 178 -14.18 1.95 7.85
C PRO A 178 -15.46 1.38 8.48
N PRO A 179 -16.34 0.64 7.78
CA PRO A 179 -17.53 0.07 8.41
C PRO A 179 -17.21 -1.07 9.38
N GLN A 180 -16.17 -1.86 9.10
CA GLN A 180 -15.70 -2.94 9.95
C GLN A 180 -15.10 -2.42 11.26
N THR A 181 -14.32 -1.33 11.21
CA THR A 181 -13.76 -0.68 12.40
C THR A 181 -14.83 -0.34 13.43
N LEU A 182 -15.97 0.20 13.00
CA LEU A 182 -17.06 0.57 13.90
C LEU A 182 -17.83 -0.63 14.41
N SER A 183 -18.17 -1.56 13.52
CA SER A 183 -18.82 -2.82 13.91
C SER A 183 -18.00 -3.54 15.00
N LEU A 184 -16.68 -3.57 14.83
CA LEU A 184 -15.76 -4.14 15.80
C LEU A 184 -15.75 -3.37 17.12
N LEU A 185 -15.66 -2.03 17.10
CA LEU A 185 -15.74 -1.21 18.32
C LEU A 185 -17.07 -1.38 19.06
N GLU A 186 -18.20 -1.43 18.35
CA GLU A 186 -19.52 -1.64 18.93
C GLU A 186 -19.65 -3.02 19.56
N ALA A 187 -19.12 -4.06 18.90
CA ALA A 187 -19.06 -5.40 19.46
C ALA A 187 -18.20 -5.43 20.73
N LEU A 188 -16.97 -4.89 20.67
CA LEU A 188 -16.03 -4.90 21.79
C LEU A 188 -16.51 -4.06 22.98
N LYS A 189 -17.25 -2.96 22.73
CA LYS A 189 -17.76 -2.06 23.78
C LYS A 189 -18.55 -2.79 24.86
N LEU A 190 -19.26 -3.86 24.50
CA LEU A 190 -20.05 -4.67 25.44
C LEU A 190 -19.18 -5.41 26.47
N TYR A 191 -17.91 -5.67 26.13
CA TYR A 191 -16.95 -6.45 26.93
C TYR A 191 -15.85 -5.59 27.55
N MET A 192 -15.72 -4.32 27.12
CA MET A 192 -14.76 -3.38 27.71
C MET A 192 -15.14 -2.92 29.13
N ASN A 193 -16.38 -3.20 29.57
CA ASN A 193 -16.91 -2.78 30.88
C ASN A 193 -16.98 -3.94 31.89
N LEU A 194 -15.98 -4.83 31.88
CA LEU A 194 -15.92 -5.99 32.76
C LEU A 194 -14.95 -5.76 33.92
N GLU A 195 -15.40 -6.05 35.14
CA GLU A 195 -14.58 -5.88 36.33
C GLU A 195 -13.28 -6.70 36.27
N GLY A 196 -12.21 -6.16 36.85
CA GLY A 196 -10.88 -6.77 36.80
C GLY A 196 -10.17 -6.71 35.45
N CYS A 197 -10.73 -5.99 34.46
CA CYS A 197 -10.14 -5.83 33.13
C CYS A 197 -9.66 -4.39 32.85
N VAL A 198 -8.56 -4.27 32.13
CA VAL A 198 -8.05 -3.01 31.56
C VAL A 198 -7.79 -3.22 30.07
N PHE A 199 -8.12 -2.24 29.23
CA PHE A 199 -7.99 -2.33 27.78
C PHE A 199 -7.10 -1.23 27.25
N PHE A 200 -6.09 -1.57 26.47
CA PHE A 200 -5.32 -0.63 25.64
C PHE A 200 -5.80 -0.75 24.19
N ILE A 201 -6.18 0.37 23.57
CA ILE A 201 -6.66 0.38 22.17
C ILE A 201 -5.76 1.29 21.33
N GLY A 202 -5.17 0.74 20.27
CA GLY A 202 -4.27 1.45 19.38
C GLY A 202 -5.05 2.02 18.21
N VAL A 203 -5.10 3.36 18.08
CA VAL A 203 -5.96 4.01 17.09
C VAL A 203 -5.28 5.21 16.45
N ASP A 204 -5.40 5.34 15.13
CA ASP A 204 -5.24 6.63 14.45
C ASP A 204 -6.55 7.42 14.57
N ARG A 205 -6.54 8.47 15.39
CA ARG A 205 -7.73 9.28 15.71
C ARG A 205 -8.41 9.82 14.45
N GLN A 206 -7.63 10.32 13.48
CA GLN A 206 -8.19 10.90 12.25
C GLN A 206 -8.75 9.83 11.31
N ALA A 207 -8.13 8.65 11.26
CA ALA A 207 -8.67 7.52 10.48
C ALA A 207 -10.00 7.03 11.07
N LEU A 208 -10.10 6.97 12.40
CA LEU A 208 -11.32 6.53 13.07
C LEU A 208 -12.45 7.58 12.97
N GLU A 209 -12.16 8.87 13.16
CA GLU A 209 -13.15 9.95 12.99
C GLU A 209 -13.74 9.95 11.57
N ARG A 210 -12.89 9.72 10.54
CA ARG A 210 -13.36 9.54 9.16
C ARG A 210 -14.28 8.34 9.00
N SER A 211 -13.99 7.25 9.70
CA SER A 211 -14.81 6.02 9.66
C SER A 211 -16.17 6.24 10.31
N ILE A 212 -16.20 6.88 11.48
CA ILE A 212 -17.42 7.32 12.20
C ILE A 212 -18.29 8.18 11.29
N ARG A 213 -17.69 9.21 10.66
CA ARG A 213 -18.40 10.11 9.75
C ARG A 213 -19.01 9.37 8.56
N HIS A 214 -18.30 8.42 7.98
CA HIS A 214 -18.80 7.64 6.86
C HIS A 214 -20.04 6.82 7.24
N HIS A 215 -20.04 6.22 8.43
CA HIS A 215 -21.13 5.35 8.88
C HIS A 215 -22.38 6.10 9.33
N TYR A 216 -22.22 7.26 9.98
CA TYR A 216 -23.35 8.06 10.47
C TYR A 216 -23.78 9.19 9.51
N LYS A 217 -23.27 9.18 8.27
CA LYS A 217 -23.48 10.24 7.25
C LYS A 217 -24.97 10.55 7.00
N ASP A 218 -25.84 9.55 7.13
CA ASP A 218 -27.28 9.68 6.87
C ASP A 218 -28.13 9.83 8.14
N ALA A 219 -27.54 9.63 9.32
CA ALA A 219 -28.27 9.53 10.59
C ALA A 219 -28.38 10.85 11.36
N TYR A 220 -27.48 11.80 11.12
CA TYR A 220 -27.45 13.09 11.82
C TYR A 220 -27.26 14.25 10.86
N LYS A 221 -27.97 15.36 11.08
CA LYS A 221 -27.62 16.65 10.48
C LYS A 221 -26.28 17.10 11.08
N GLU A 222 -25.42 17.72 10.26
CA GLU A 222 -24.01 18.04 10.55
C GLU A 222 -23.74 18.77 11.88
N ASP A 223 -24.75 19.33 12.55
CA ASP A 223 -24.60 20.18 13.73
C ASP A 223 -24.80 19.50 15.12
N GLU A 224 -25.28 18.24 15.20
CA GLU A 224 -25.60 17.60 16.51
C GLU A 224 -24.68 16.44 16.93
N PHE A 225 -23.85 15.89 16.04
CA PHE A 225 -23.01 14.74 16.34
C PHE A 225 -21.51 15.10 16.25
N SER A 226 -20.84 15.14 17.40
CA SER A 226 -19.38 15.27 17.46
C SER A 226 -18.75 13.87 17.43
N GLU A 227 -17.94 13.58 16.40
CA GLU A 227 -17.23 12.30 16.28
C GLU A 227 -16.29 12.06 17.48
N ALA A 228 -15.78 13.13 18.10
CA ALA A 228 -14.99 13.07 19.33
C ALA A 228 -15.81 12.53 20.52
N SER A 229 -17.10 12.87 20.61
CA SER A 229 -17.99 12.39 21.67
C SER A 229 -18.23 10.88 21.62
N TYR A 230 -18.07 10.25 20.44
CA TYR A 230 -18.18 8.79 20.34
C TYR A 230 -17.01 8.10 21.03
N LEU A 231 -15.78 8.58 20.81
CA LEU A 231 -14.58 8.03 21.43
C LEU A 231 -14.53 8.29 22.94
N ASP A 232 -14.95 9.47 23.39
CA ASP A 232 -14.99 9.83 24.80
C ASP A 232 -15.95 8.93 25.61
N LYS A 233 -16.94 8.29 24.95
CA LYS A 233 -17.84 7.30 25.57
C LYS A 233 -17.21 5.91 25.75
N ILE A 234 -16.12 5.61 25.05
CA ILE A 234 -15.46 4.30 25.06
C ILE A 234 -14.13 4.38 25.81
N VAL A 235 -13.32 5.39 25.49
CA VAL A 235 -11.99 5.60 26.06
C VAL A 235 -12.08 6.53 27.26
N GLN A 236 -11.79 6.02 28.45
CA GLN A 236 -11.78 6.85 29.67
C GLN A 236 -10.45 7.59 29.84
N LEU A 237 -9.34 6.99 29.40
CA LEU A 237 -8.01 7.60 29.49
C LEU A 237 -7.38 7.76 28.10
N PRO A 238 -7.51 8.93 27.46
CA PRO A 238 -6.85 9.19 26.18
C PRO A 238 -5.35 9.51 26.39
N PHE A 239 -4.47 8.80 25.70
CA PHE A 239 -3.04 9.08 25.65
C PHE A 239 -2.58 9.26 24.20
N THR A 240 -2.12 10.46 23.86
CA THR A 240 -1.51 10.73 22.56
C THR A 240 -0.02 10.48 22.63
N ILE A 241 0.48 9.57 21.79
CA ILE A 241 1.91 9.28 21.69
C ILE A 241 2.61 10.54 21.17
N PRO A 242 3.57 11.10 21.93
CA PRO A 242 4.25 12.32 21.51
C PRO A 242 5.11 12.06 20.27
N PRO A 243 5.32 13.09 19.42
CA PRO A 243 6.25 13.00 18.30
C PRO A 243 7.66 12.68 18.80
N VAL A 244 8.47 12.06 17.95
CA VAL A 244 9.83 11.68 18.31
C VAL A 244 10.71 12.92 18.33
N ALA A 245 11.34 13.19 19.49
CA ALA A 245 12.29 14.29 19.63
C ALA A 245 13.49 14.11 18.66
N PRO A 246 14.03 15.20 18.07
CA PRO A 246 15.14 15.13 17.13
C PRO A 246 16.36 14.35 17.66
N GLU A 247 16.70 14.51 18.94
CA GLU A 247 17.84 13.82 19.57
C GLU A 247 17.61 12.31 19.68
N SER A 248 16.36 11.90 19.97
CA SER A 248 15.98 10.49 19.97
C SER A 248 15.96 9.91 18.56
N MET A 249 15.54 10.70 17.56
CA MET A 249 15.54 10.27 16.16
C MET A 249 16.97 10.10 15.63
N ASP A 250 17.87 11.02 15.98
CA ASP A 250 19.29 10.92 15.64
C ASP A 250 19.92 9.61 16.15
N GLY A 251 19.70 9.30 17.43
CA GLY A 251 20.14 8.03 18.02
C GLY A 251 19.49 6.81 17.37
N PHE A 252 18.21 6.91 17.02
CA PHE A 252 17.48 5.84 16.33
C PHE A 252 18.06 5.56 14.94
N VAL A 253 18.27 6.60 14.12
CA VAL A 253 18.91 6.49 12.80
C VAL A 253 20.31 5.87 12.93
N SER A 254 21.13 6.38 13.86
CA SER A 254 22.49 5.86 14.10
C SER A 254 22.49 4.37 14.45
N SER A 255 21.47 3.90 15.16
CA SER A 255 21.36 2.49 15.56
C SER A 255 20.94 1.53 14.45
N LEU A 256 20.47 2.07 13.31
CA LEU A 256 19.93 1.30 12.19
C LEU A 256 20.76 1.43 10.91
N LEU A 257 21.50 2.54 10.78
CA LEU A 257 22.26 2.87 9.58
C LEU A 257 23.51 1.97 9.47
N PRO A 258 23.74 1.31 8.32
CA PRO A 258 24.99 0.60 8.09
C PRO A 258 26.20 1.55 8.13
N GLN A 259 27.36 1.05 8.57
CA GLN A 259 28.58 1.85 8.73
C GLN A 259 29.00 2.52 7.42
N GLU A 260 28.79 1.85 6.28
CA GLU A 260 29.11 2.35 4.94
C GLU A 260 28.25 3.56 4.54
N LEU A 261 27.11 3.75 5.19
CA LEU A 261 26.13 4.81 4.91
C LEU A 261 26.09 5.90 5.98
N GLU A 262 27.01 5.88 6.95
CA GLU A 262 27.04 6.84 8.08
C GLU A 262 27.10 8.30 7.59
N SER A 263 27.74 8.54 6.43
CA SER A 263 27.80 9.85 5.79
C SER A 263 26.42 10.41 5.42
N CYS A 264 25.40 9.56 5.23
CA CYS A 264 24.04 9.97 4.86
C CYS A 264 23.19 10.35 6.08
N LYS A 265 23.63 10.07 7.32
CA LYS A 265 22.83 10.24 8.54
C LYS A 265 22.13 11.59 8.63
N ILE A 266 22.84 12.68 8.37
CA ILE A 266 22.29 14.05 8.44
C ILE A 266 21.11 14.26 7.50
N LEU A 267 21.13 13.64 6.31
CA LEU A 267 20.07 13.75 5.31
C LEU A 267 18.80 13.03 5.78
N LEU A 268 18.96 11.87 6.42
CA LEU A 268 17.84 11.08 6.93
C LEU A 268 17.15 11.80 8.09
N VAL A 269 17.93 12.36 9.03
CA VAL A 269 17.40 13.10 10.19
C VAL A 269 16.65 14.36 9.75
N LEU A 270 17.21 15.13 8.79
CA LEU A 270 16.56 16.33 8.27
C LEU A 270 15.34 15.99 7.40
N GLY A 271 15.49 15.05 6.46
CA GLY A 271 14.50 14.75 5.42
C GLY A 271 13.28 13.98 5.91
N LEU A 272 13.46 12.92 6.70
CA LEU A 272 12.39 11.95 6.99
C LEU A 272 11.49 12.35 8.17
N GLY A 273 11.96 13.26 9.02
CA GLY A 273 11.22 13.75 10.18
C GLY A 273 11.10 12.73 11.30
N ASP A 274 9.92 12.69 11.93
CA ASP A 274 9.67 12.06 13.24
C ASP A 274 8.98 10.69 13.17
N ASN A 275 8.81 10.10 11.98
CA ASN A 275 8.14 8.81 11.79
C ASN A 275 9.14 7.64 11.72
N PRO A 276 9.24 6.79 12.77
CA PRO A 276 10.23 5.71 12.82
C PRO A 276 10.08 4.65 11.72
N ARG A 277 8.84 4.32 11.30
CA ARG A 277 8.62 3.35 10.22
C ARG A 277 9.12 3.89 8.89
N LYS A 278 8.87 5.17 8.59
CA LYS A 278 9.41 5.82 7.38
C LYS A 278 10.94 5.75 7.38
N VAL A 279 11.58 6.03 8.52
CA VAL A 279 13.04 5.91 8.68
C VAL A 279 13.54 4.50 8.42
N LYS A 280 12.96 3.47 9.05
CA LYS A 280 13.34 2.06 8.82
C LYS A 280 13.23 1.69 7.35
N ARG A 281 12.06 1.94 6.74
CA ARG A 281 11.82 1.61 5.32
C ARG A 281 12.80 2.34 4.40
N PHE A 282 13.07 3.61 4.67
CA PHE A 282 14.01 4.40 3.90
C PHE A 282 15.45 3.86 4.01
N ILE A 283 15.93 3.54 5.22
CA ILE A 283 17.26 2.95 5.43
C ILE A 283 17.37 1.63 4.68
N SER A 284 16.34 0.77 4.73
CA SER A 284 16.32 -0.49 3.99
C SER A 284 16.39 -0.26 2.48
N THR A 285 15.63 0.70 1.94
CA THR A 285 15.68 1.09 0.52
C THR A 285 17.04 1.66 0.14
N LEU A 286 17.62 2.53 0.96
CA LEU A 286 18.93 3.13 0.74
C LEU A 286 20.04 2.07 0.75
N ALA A 287 20.01 1.15 1.73
CA ALA A 287 20.97 0.06 1.83
C ALA A 287 20.90 -0.87 0.61
N LEU A 288 19.70 -1.20 0.14
CA LEU A 288 19.54 -2.00 -1.09
C LEU A 288 20.10 -1.26 -2.31
N ASN A 289 19.71 0.01 -2.51
CA ASN A 289 20.15 0.78 -3.68
C ASN A 289 21.66 1.09 -3.65
N HIS A 290 22.25 1.26 -2.46
CA HIS A 290 23.69 1.40 -2.29
C HIS A 290 24.45 0.14 -2.72
N ARG A 291 23.93 -1.04 -2.36
CA ARG A 291 24.51 -2.31 -2.83
C ARG A 291 24.40 -2.45 -4.34
N LEU A 292 23.22 -2.16 -4.91
CA LEU A 292 23.03 -2.17 -6.36
C LEU A 292 24.02 -1.21 -7.05
N ALA A 293 24.20 0.00 -6.53
CA ALA A 293 25.14 0.97 -7.08
C ALA A 293 26.59 0.46 -7.08
N SER A 294 26.96 -0.24 -6.02
CA SER A 294 28.29 -0.84 -5.89
C SER A 294 28.52 -1.97 -6.89
N GLU A 295 27.52 -2.84 -7.10
CA GLU A 295 27.59 -3.93 -8.11
C GLU A 295 27.66 -3.39 -9.54
N LEU A 296 27.00 -2.25 -9.80
CA LEU A 296 26.94 -1.63 -11.12
C LEU A 296 28.18 -0.80 -11.47
N ASN A 297 29.08 -0.57 -10.51
CA ASN A 297 30.27 0.27 -10.67
C ASN A 297 29.94 1.66 -11.23
N ILE A 298 28.93 2.32 -10.67
CA ILE A 298 28.54 3.67 -11.10
C ILE A 298 29.74 4.63 -10.96
N PRO A 299 30.13 5.34 -12.04
CA PRO A 299 31.24 6.28 -11.98
C PRO A 299 30.91 7.46 -11.04
N ASN A 300 31.88 7.87 -10.23
CA ASN A 300 31.72 8.98 -9.27
C ASN A 300 30.53 8.76 -8.30
N TYR A 301 30.35 7.52 -7.85
CA TYR A 301 29.29 7.16 -6.90
C TYR A 301 29.44 7.89 -5.54
N ASP A 302 28.40 8.60 -5.12
CA ASP A 302 28.26 9.22 -3.80
C ASP A 302 26.94 8.75 -3.13
N PRO A 303 27.01 8.03 -2.00
CA PRO A 303 25.83 7.59 -1.28
C PRO A 303 24.95 8.73 -0.77
N LYS A 304 25.49 9.95 -0.54
CA LYS A 304 24.69 11.12 -0.16
C LYS A 304 23.81 11.60 -1.30
N VAL A 305 24.32 11.58 -2.53
CA VAL A 305 23.56 11.91 -3.74
C VAL A 305 22.44 10.89 -3.94
N LEU A 306 22.74 9.60 -3.77
CA LEU A 306 21.71 8.55 -3.79
C LEU A 306 20.63 8.78 -2.73
N ALA A 307 21.03 9.03 -1.48
CA ALA A 307 20.09 9.29 -0.39
C ALA A 307 19.21 10.51 -0.69
N LEU A 308 19.78 11.57 -1.25
CA LEU A 308 19.02 12.74 -1.68
C LEU A 308 18.00 12.38 -2.77
N VAL A 309 18.40 11.67 -3.82
CA VAL A 309 17.49 11.22 -4.90
C VAL A 309 16.33 10.39 -4.34
N LEU A 310 16.61 9.46 -3.42
CA LEU A 310 15.57 8.67 -2.75
C LEU A 310 14.68 9.52 -1.83
N LEU A 311 15.21 10.57 -1.19
CA LEU A 311 14.40 11.51 -0.42
C LEU A 311 13.42 12.27 -1.32
N PHE A 312 13.88 12.73 -2.49
CA PHE A 312 12.99 13.31 -3.51
C PHE A 312 11.91 12.30 -3.94
N GLN A 313 12.29 11.05 -4.22
CA GLN A 313 11.34 10.00 -4.58
C GLN A 313 10.25 9.78 -3.51
N SER A 314 10.64 9.81 -2.23
CA SER A 314 9.74 9.47 -1.12
C SER A 314 8.90 10.64 -0.59
N LEU A 315 9.35 11.89 -0.78
CA LEU A 315 8.72 13.08 -0.20
C LEU A 315 8.12 14.02 -1.25
N GLU A 316 8.70 14.10 -2.45
CA GLU A 316 8.37 15.07 -3.49
C GLU A 316 8.43 14.40 -4.87
N TRP A 317 7.53 13.43 -5.08
CA TRP A 317 7.44 12.65 -6.31
C TRP A 317 7.40 13.53 -7.58
N GLU A 318 6.64 14.63 -7.52
CA GLU A 318 6.50 15.61 -8.59
C GLU A 318 7.83 16.24 -9.02
N LEU A 319 8.76 16.44 -8.07
CA LEU A 319 10.09 16.94 -8.37
C LEU A 319 11.02 15.81 -8.81
N TYR A 320 10.89 14.63 -8.19
CA TYR A 320 11.64 13.44 -8.58
C TYR A 320 11.43 13.07 -10.05
N ARG A 321 10.18 13.07 -10.54
CA ARG A 321 9.85 12.74 -11.94
C ARG A 321 10.46 13.72 -12.97
N LEU A 322 10.86 14.91 -12.53
CA LEU A 322 11.51 15.91 -13.38
C LEU A 322 13.04 15.74 -13.43
N LEU A 323 13.64 14.99 -12.51
CA LEU A 323 15.10 14.78 -12.47
C LEU A 323 15.67 14.18 -13.75
N PRO A 324 15.09 13.12 -14.36
CA PRO A 324 15.59 12.59 -15.63
C PRO A 324 15.51 13.61 -16.77
N LYS A 325 14.48 14.47 -16.76
CA LYS A 325 14.21 15.45 -17.81
C LYS A 325 15.08 16.70 -17.69
N ARG A 326 15.54 17.01 -16.48
CA ARG A 326 16.38 18.17 -16.17
C ARG A 326 17.46 17.76 -15.18
N LEU A 327 18.56 17.20 -15.68
CA LEU A 327 19.69 16.72 -14.87
C LEU A 327 20.31 17.81 -13.96
N GLY A 328 20.16 19.09 -14.33
CA GLY A 328 20.57 20.24 -13.51
C GLY A 328 19.57 20.69 -12.44
N LEU A 329 18.39 20.05 -12.33
CA LEU A 329 17.29 20.51 -11.46
C LEU A 329 17.71 20.58 -9.99
N LEU A 330 18.43 19.57 -9.47
CA LEU A 330 18.87 19.57 -8.08
C LEU A 330 19.81 20.75 -7.78
N HIS A 331 20.71 21.08 -8.72
CA HIS A 331 21.60 22.23 -8.61
C HIS A 331 20.81 23.55 -8.69
N ASP A 332 19.81 23.62 -9.57
CA ASP A 332 18.94 24.79 -9.73
C ASP A 332 18.10 25.04 -8.46
N LEU A 333 17.56 23.97 -7.85
CA LEU A 333 16.83 24.00 -6.59
C LEU A 333 17.73 24.43 -5.42
N LYS A 334 18.99 23.95 -5.37
CA LYS A 334 19.97 24.36 -4.35
C LYS A 334 20.34 25.83 -4.49
N GLY A 335 20.43 26.33 -5.72
CA GLY A 335 20.78 27.72 -6.03
C GLY A 335 19.63 28.73 -5.99
N GLN A 336 18.39 28.30 -5.71
CA GLN A 336 17.19 29.15 -5.72
C GLN A 336 17.03 30.03 -6.98
N LYS A 337 17.32 29.48 -8.17
CA LYS A 337 17.17 30.22 -9.43
C LYS A 337 15.71 30.67 -9.64
N GLU A 338 15.50 31.81 -10.29
CA GLU A 338 14.16 32.42 -10.49
C GLU A 338 13.11 31.46 -11.07
N GLU A 339 13.49 30.62 -12.03
CA GLU A 339 12.62 29.60 -12.63
C GLU A 339 12.13 28.53 -11.65
N THR A 340 12.88 28.28 -10.57
CA THR A 340 12.53 27.28 -9.56
C THR A 340 11.73 27.85 -8.38
N LYS A 341 11.57 29.18 -8.27
CA LYS A 341 10.78 29.83 -7.20
C LYS A 341 9.29 29.45 -7.23
N VAL A 342 8.79 29.03 -8.39
CA VAL A 342 7.40 28.58 -8.56
C VAL A 342 7.19 27.17 -8.00
N LEU A 343 8.25 26.37 -7.90
CA LEU A 343 8.21 25.01 -7.38
C LEU A 343 8.21 25.05 -5.85
N ARG A 344 7.11 24.61 -5.23
CA ARG A 344 7.04 24.42 -3.78
C ARG A 344 7.84 23.18 -3.42
N VAL A 345 8.94 23.36 -2.69
CA VAL A 345 9.77 22.27 -2.15
C VAL A 345 9.56 22.18 -0.65
N ASN A 346 9.35 20.97 -0.12
CA ASN A 346 9.36 20.70 1.31
C ASN A 346 10.59 21.32 2.00
N GLU A 347 10.39 22.07 3.10
CA GLU A 347 11.48 22.70 3.85
C GLU A 347 12.54 21.69 4.34
N ARG A 348 12.11 20.49 4.77
CA ARG A 348 13.02 19.41 5.18
C ARG A 348 13.92 18.94 4.03
N LEU A 349 13.38 18.93 2.81
CA LEU A 349 14.12 18.54 1.63
C LEU A 349 15.09 19.65 1.19
N LYS A 350 14.73 20.93 1.39
CA LYS A 350 15.66 22.06 1.18
C LYS A 350 16.84 21.98 2.14
N ASP A 351 16.59 21.69 3.42
CA ASP A 351 17.64 21.52 4.42
C ASP A 351 18.57 20.36 4.06
N ALA A 352 18.02 19.21 3.66
CA ALA A 352 18.81 18.07 3.18
C ALA A 352 19.60 18.39 1.91
N LEU A 353 18.99 19.09 0.95
CA LEU A 353 19.63 19.52 -0.31
C LEU A 353 20.84 20.43 -0.07
N ALA A 354 20.80 21.27 0.96
CA ALA A 354 21.91 22.14 1.34
C ALA A 354 23.14 21.36 1.83
N GLN A 355 22.96 20.15 2.37
CA GLN A 355 24.03 19.33 2.97
C GLN A 355 24.79 18.43 1.96
N VAL A 356 24.40 18.42 0.68
CA VAL A 356 24.98 17.54 -0.34
C VAL A 356 25.66 18.35 -1.43
N ASP A 357 26.89 17.98 -1.78
CA ASP A 357 27.56 18.51 -2.96
C ASP A 357 27.08 17.76 -4.19
N ILE A 358 26.36 18.47 -5.06
CA ILE A 358 25.66 17.87 -6.19
C ILE A 358 26.56 17.97 -7.42
N PRO A 359 26.86 16.85 -8.11
CA PRO A 359 27.55 16.88 -9.39
C PRO A 359 26.82 17.79 -10.38
N ARG A 360 27.55 18.46 -11.28
CA ARG A 360 26.95 19.33 -12.30
C ARG A 360 26.01 18.58 -13.24
N GLU A 361 26.33 17.32 -13.52
CA GLU A 361 25.51 16.38 -14.27
C GLU A 361 25.30 15.15 -13.40
N LEU A 362 24.05 14.91 -13.00
CA LEU A 362 23.68 13.72 -12.26
C LEU A 362 23.68 12.53 -13.21
N ASP A 363 24.39 11.44 -12.86
CA ASP A 363 24.34 10.23 -13.68
C ASP A 363 22.91 9.65 -13.64
N ILE A 364 22.33 9.39 -14.81
CA ILE A 364 20.99 8.81 -14.96
C ILE A 364 20.87 7.48 -14.21
N GLN A 365 21.99 6.77 -14.03
CA GLN A 365 22.06 5.52 -13.29
C GLN A 365 21.59 5.68 -11.83
N TYR A 366 21.78 6.83 -11.18
CA TYR A 366 21.26 7.08 -9.82
C TYR A 366 19.74 7.05 -9.72
N ILE A 367 19.04 7.41 -10.81
CA ILE A 367 17.59 7.52 -10.86
C ILE A 367 16.95 6.16 -11.17
N TYR A 368 17.70 5.26 -11.81
CA TYR A 368 17.22 3.96 -12.28
C TYR A 368 18.05 2.77 -11.80
N LEU A 369 18.63 2.85 -10.60
CA LEU A 369 19.51 1.83 -10.01
C LEU A 369 18.95 0.40 -10.05
N THR A 370 17.66 0.23 -9.80
CA THR A 370 16.97 -1.06 -9.86
C THR A 370 16.81 -1.62 -11.27
N GLN A 371 16.96 -0.78 -12.31
CA GLN A 371 16.91 -1.17 -13.72
C GLN A 371 18.30 -1.26 -14.34
N ALA A 372 19.27 -0.50 -13.83
CA ALA A 372 20.64 -0.50 -14.33
C ALA A 372 21.29 -1.90 -14.23
N ALA A 373 20.86 -2.76 -13.29
CA ALA A 373 21.25 -4.17 -13.21
C ALA A 373 20.82 -5.04 -14.42
N ARG A 374 19.77 -4.64 -15.15
CA ARG A 374 19.39 -5.27 -16.43
C ARG A 374 20.11 -4.65 -17.63
N ILE A 375 20.66 -3.44 -17.47
CA ILE A 375 21.46 -2.76 -18.50
C ILE A 375 22.88 -3.38 -18.58
N THR A 376 23.38 -3.95 -17.47
CA THR A 376 24.71 -4.58 -17.40
C THR A 376 24.77 -6.03 -17.86
N GLU A 377 23.63 -6.73 -17.99
CA GLU A 377 23.61 -8.02 -18.70
C GLU A 377 23.76 -7.75 -20.19
N LYS A 378 24.94 -8.05 -20.73
CA LYS A 378 25.31 -8.00 -22.15
C LYS A 378 24.12 -8.21 -23.11
N SER A 379 23.46 -7.11 -23.47
CA SER A 379 22.70 -6.98 -24.69
C SER A 379 23.53 -6.06 -25.57
N GLU A 380 24.16 -6.61 -26.59
CA GLU A 380 24.90 -5.86 -27.62
C GLU A 380 24.01 -4.90 -28.44
N SER A 381 22.76 -4.62 -28.03
CA SER A 381 21.96 -3.56 -28.62
C SER A 381 21.85 -2.36 -27.67
N VAL A 382 22.85 -1.49 -27.72
CA VAL A 382 22.66 -0.09 -27.28
C VAL A 382 21.42 0.43 -28.03
N GLY A 383 20.40 0.88 -27.28
CA GLY A 383 19.19 1.46 -27.87
C GLY A 383 19.57 2.65 -28.75
N ARG A 384 18.96 2.75 -29.92
CA ARG A 384 19.23 3.85 -30.85
C ARG A 384 18.38 5.06 -30.43
N GLU A 385 18.98 6.01 -29.71
CA GLU A 385 18.32 7.31 -29.50
C GLU A 385 18.22 8.08 -30.82
N ILE A 386 17.00 8.45 -31.21
CA ILE A 386 16.73 9.26 -32.39
C ILE A 386 15.71 10.35 -32.04
N ASP A 387 15.86 11.51 -32.67
CA ASP A 387 14.82 12.54 -32.65
C ASP A 387 13.58 12.03 -33.41
N LEU A 388 12.46 11.88 -32.69
CA LEU A 388 11.22 11.32 -33.22
C LEU A 388 10.44 12.33 -34.08
N ALA A 389 10.63 13.64 -33.87
CA ALA A 389 9.90 14.67 -34.60
C ALA A 389 10.11 14.60 -36.13
N PRO A 390 11.34 14.52 -36.67
CA PRO A 390 11.56 14.36 -38.11
C PRO A 390 11.11 13.00 -38.65
N VAL A 391 11.18 11.94 -37.82
CA VAL A 391 10.72 10.59 -38.19
C VAL A 391 9.20 10.58 -38.39
N PHE A 392 8.45 11.16 -37.45
CA PHE A 392 6.99 11.25 -37.55
C PHE A 392 6.55 12.21 -38.65
N ALA A 393 7.26 13.30 -38.90
CA ALA A 393 6.97 14.19 -40.03
C ALA A 393 7.14 13.46 -41.38
N ALA A 394 8.21 12.69 -41.55
CA ALA A 394 8.44 11.88 -42.75
C ALA A 394 7.44 10.74 -42.89
N HIS A 395 7.02 10.12 -41.77
CA HIS A 395 6.03 9.06 -41.74
C HIS A 395 4.62 9.54 -42.05
N LYS A 396 4.25 10.72 -41.53
CA LYS A 396 2.98 11.37 -41.86
C LYS A 396 2.87 11.64 -43.36
N LEU A 397 3.92 12.18 -43.98
CA LEU A 397 3.96 12.40 -45.43
C LEU A 397 3.85 11.09 -46.23
N TRP A 398 4.44 10.01 -45.71
CA TRP A 398 4.32 8.67 -46.27
C TRP A 398 2.90 8.12 -46.22
N LEU A 399 2.20 8.31 -45.10
CA LEU A 399 0.80 7.92 -44.95
C LEU A 399 -0.12 8.72 -45.89
N GLU A 400 0.02 10.05 -45.92
CA GLU A 400 -0.83 10.95 -46.70
C GLU A 400 -0.66 10.75 -48.21
N SER A 401 0.55 10.38 -48.65
CA SER A 401 0.85 10.14 -50.07
C SER A 401 0.53 8.71 -50.54
N GLY A 402 0.06 7.83 -49.65
CA GLY A 402 -0.10 6.40 -49.95
C GLY A 402 1.23 5.72 -50.29
N GLY A 403 2.32 6.20 -49.72
CA GLY A 403 3.68 5.69 -49.90
C GLY A 403 4.47 6.26 -51.08
N LYS A 404 3.98 7.32 -51.73
CA LYS A 404 4.64 7.96 -52.88
C LYS A 404 5.67 9.03 -52.51
N ALA A 405 5.59 9.61 -51.30
CA ALA A 405 6.49 10.64 -50.78
C ALA A 405 6.73 10.40 -49.27
N GLY A 406 7.83 10.90 -48.70
CA GLY A 406 8.17 10.62 -47.29
C GLY A 406 8.78 9.22 -47.07
N LYS A 407 8.87 8.77 -45.82
CA LYS A 407 9.44 7.47 -45.43
C LYS A 407 8.64 6.82 -44.31
N ARG A 408 8.52 5.49 -44.31
CA ARG A 408 8.01 4.74 -43.15
C ARG A 408 8.85 5.05 -41.90
N ALA A 409 8.21 5.11 -40.74
CA ALA A 409 8.92 5.26 -39.48
C ALA A 409 9.82 4.04 -39.23
N ASP A 410 11.12 4.28 -39.13
CA ASP A 410 12.13 3.28 -38.76
C ASP A 410 12.50 3.50 -37.30
N LEU A 411 11.93 2.66 -36.44
CA LEU A 411 12.06 2.70 -34.99
C LEU A 411 12.74 1.42 -34.47
N ARG A 412 13.53 0.75 -35.32
CA ARG A 412 14.24 -0.48 -34.96
C ARG A 412 15.24 -0.23 -33.84
N GLY A 413 15.12 -0.99 -32.75
CA GLY A 413 16.01 -0.87 -31.60
C GLY A 413 15.96 0.49 -30.90
N VAL A 414 14.95 1.33 -31.18
CA VAL A 414 14.79 2.64 -30.56
C VAL A 414 14.15 2.51 -29.18
N ASP A 415 14.65 3.28 -28.23
CA ASP A 415 14.03 3.43 -26.90
C ASP A 415 12.93 4.50 -27.00
N LEU A 416 11.67 4.08 -26.87
CA LEU A 416 10.51 4.97 -26.98
C LEU A 416 10.30 5.76 -25.68
N PRO A 417 9.94 7.05 -25.77
CA PRO A 417 9.80 7.90 -24.59
C PRO A 417 8.68 7.40 -23.67
N VAL A 418 9.00 7.34 -22.38
CA VAL A 418 8.03 7.09 -21.30
C VAL A 418 7.50 8.46 -20.86
N GLY A 419 6.22 8.76 -21.12
CA GLY A 419 5.63 10.07 -20.88
C GLY A 419 4.39 10.01 -19.98
N THR A 420 4.05 11.11 -19.31
CA THR A 420 2.70 11.39 -18.77
C THR A 420 1.97 12.31 -19.75
N THR A 421 0.64 12.21 -19.82
CA THR A 421 -0.22 12.93 -20.78
C THR A 421 -0.12 14.46 -20.71
N GLU A 422 0.50 15.03 -19.67
CA GLU A 422 0.58 16.48 -19.43
C GLU A 422 1.78 17.19 -20.10
N PHE A 423 2.81 16.47 -20.59
CA PHE A 423 4.05 17.09 -21.07
C PHE A 423 4.49 16.75 -22.51
N GLY A 424 3.57 16.31 -23.38
CA GLY A 424 3.80 16.31 -24.83
C GLY A 424 4.61 15.14 -25.42
N ASP A 425 5.25 14.28 -24.60
CA ASP A 425 6.03 13.13 -25.08
C ASP A 425 5.24 11.80 -25.11
N SER A 426 3.91 11.87 -25.21
CA SER A 426 3.03 10.69 -25.27
C SER A 426 2.76 10.27 -26.71
N LEU A 427 2.91 8.96 -27.01
CA LEU A 427 2.53 8.35 -28.29
C LEU A 427 1.04 7.99 -28.35
N TRP A 428 0.23 8.56 -27.47
CA TRP A 428 -1.22 8.39 -27.44
C TRP A 428 -1.83 8.72 -28.82
N SER A 429 -2.58 7.76 -29.37
CA SER A 429 -3.19 7.89 -30.70
C SER A 429 -2.21 8.18 -31.85
N ALA A 430 -0.90 7.91 -31.68
CA ALA A 430 0.08 8.06 -32.75
C ALA A 430 -0.27 7.13 -33.92
N ASN A 431 -0.10 7.63 -35.15
CA ASN A 431 -0.28 6.82 -36.36
C ASN A 431 1.06 6.25 -36.80
N LEU A 432 1.27 4.97 -36.48
CA LEU A 432 2.47 4.18 -36.75
C LEU A 432 2.15 3.02 -37.71
N ARG A 433 1.14 3.20 -38.56
CA ARG A 433 0.70 2.15 -39.48
C ARG A 433 1.84 1.73 -40.40
N GLY A 434 2.18 0.44 -40.39
CA GLY A 434 3.26 -0.12 -41.20
C GLY A 434 4.66 0.32 -40.81
N ALA A 435 4.84 0.90 -39.62
CA ALA A 435 6.15 1.24 -39.06
C ALA A 435 6.98 0.00 -38.74
N ASP A 436 8.30 0.16 -38.73
CA ASP A 436 9.26 -0.87 -38.36
C ASP A 436 9.71 -0.65 -36.91
N LEU A 437 9.18 -1.45 -35.99
CA LEU A 437 9.37 -1.36 -34.53
C LEU A 437 10.21 -2.54 -34.00
N ARG A 438 10.90 -3.29 -34.86
CA ARG A 438 11.62 -4.51 -34.46
C ARG A 438 12.66 -4.21 -33.39
N GLY A 439 12.61 -4.96 -32.30
CA GLY A 439 13.53 -4.79 -31.17
C GLY A 439 13.43 -3.43 -30.46
N SER A 440 12.41 -2.61 -30.74
CA SER A 440 12.18 -1.36 -30.01
C SER A 440 11.91 -1.64 -28.52
N ARG A 441 12.28 -0.68 -27.66
CA ARG A 441 12.05 -0.78 -26.21
C ARG A 441 11.00 0.22 -25.78
N ALA A 442 10.00 -0.26 -25.06
CA ALA A 442 8.91 0.53 -24.50
C ALA A 442 8.46 -0.12 -23.17
N GLY A 443 9.40 -0.20 -22.22
CA GLY A 443 9.19 -0.86 -20.94
C GLY A 443 8.86 0.14 -19.83
N GLY A 444 7.74 -0.07 -19.14
CA GLY A 444 7.45 0.65 -17.90
C GLY A 444 8.23 0.10 -16.71
N ILE A 445 8.33 0.89 -15.63
CA ILE A 445 9.07 0.52 -14.42
C ILE A 445 8.10 0.48 -13.24
N TYR A 446 8.04 -0.67 -12.56
CA TYR A 446 7.35 -0.80 -11.27
C TYR A 446 8.31 -0.45 -10.11
N LEU A 447 8.15 0.74 -9.53
CA LEU A 447 8.90 1.17 -8.35
C LEU A 447 7.91 1.53 -7.22
N GLY A 448 7.32 0.49 -6.62
CA GLY A 448 6.51 0.48 -5.38
C GLY A 448 6.06 1.85 -4.81
N GLY A 449 4.75 2.06 -4.83
CA GLY A 449 4.06 3.32 -4.51
C GLY A 449 3.17 3.69 -5.70
N ASP A 450 2.01 4.28 -5.43
CA ASP A 450 0.81 4.34 -6.30
C ASP A 450 0.92 4.94 -7.72
N GLU A 451 2.10 5.12 -8.33
CA GLU A 451 2.24 5.57 -9.73
C GLU A 451 3.09 4.64 -10.61
N MET A 452 2.47 4.16 -11.70
CA MET A 452 3.08 3.26 -12.69
C MET A 452 3.55 4.08 -13.90
N HIS A 453 4.86 4.12 -14.16
CA HIS A 453 5.39 4.74 -15.38
C HIS A 453 5.36 3.73 -16.51
N VAL A 454 4.50 3.97 -17.50
CA VAL A 454 4.31 3.11 -18.67
C VAL A 454 4.40 3.95 -19.94
N VAL A 455 4.78 3.34 -21.06
CA VAL A 455 4.60 4.00 -22.36
C VAL A 455 3.11 4.05 -22.65
N HIS A 456 2.54 5.27 -22.69
CA HIS A 456 1.14 5.48 -23.04
C HIS A 456 0.97 5.51 -24.56
N MET A 457 0.39 4.42 -25.09
CA MET A 457 0.08 4.24 -26.50
C MET A 457 -1.39 3.85 -26.69
N ALA A 458 -2.25 4.19 -25.74
CA ALA A 458 -3.64 3.88 -25.88
C ALA A 458 -4.23 4.58 -27.12
N GLY A 459 -5.08 3.85 -27.85
CA GLY A 459 -5.65 4.29 -29.12
C GLY A 459 -4.64 4.43 -30.28
N ALA A 460 -3.37 4.05 -30.11
CA ALA A 460 -2.37 4.12 -31.18
C ALA A 460 -2.75 3.23 -32.38
N GLU A 461 -2.41 3.70 -33.58
CA GLU A 461 -2.69 3.01 -34.83
C GLU A 461 -1.43 2.26 -35.28
N LEU A 462 -1.41 0.95 -35.02
CA LEU A 462 -0.28 0.03 -35.24
C LEU A 462 -0.61 -1.05 -36.29
N ARG A 463 -1.66 -0.85 -37.11
CA ARG A 463 -2.00 -1.81 -38.16
C ARG A 463 -0.81 -2.06 -39.09
N ASP A 464 -0.60 -3.32 -39.45
CA ASP A 464 0.49 -3.79 -40.32
C ASP A 464 1.91 -3.45 -39.82
N ALA A 465 2.10 -3.04 -38.56
CA ALA A 465 3.41 -2.72 -38.00
C ALA A 465 4.25 -3.99 -37.74
N ASP A 466 5.57 -3.89 -37.90
CA ASP A 466 6.51 -4.98 -37.60
C ASP A 466 7.06 -4.80 -36.19
N MET A 467 6.58 -5.60 -35.22
CA MET A 467 6.90 -5.48 -33.79
C MET A 467 7.70 -6.69 -33.27
N ARG A 468 8.35 -7.44 -34.16
CA ARG A 468 9.10 -8.64 -33.75
C ARG A 468 10.17 -8.29 -32.72
N GLU A 469 10.26 -9.10 -31.67
CA GLU A 469 11.26 -8.98 -30.59
C GLU A 469 11.20 -7.67 -29.77
N ALA A 470 10.14 -6.87 -29.94
CA ALA A 470 9.97 -5.62 -29.20
C ALA A 470 9.87 -5.87 -27.68
N GLN A 471 10.49 -5.03 -26.86
CA GLN A 471 10.53 -5.15 -25.38
C GLN A 471 9.54 -4.17 -24.73
N TRP A 472 8.27 -4.56 -24.65
CA TRP A 472 7.14 -3.68 -24.33
C TRP A 472 6.40 -4.09 -23.04
N SER A 473 7.16 -4.60 -22.07
CA SER A 473 6.59 -4.97 -20.78
C SER A 473 5.96 -3.75 -20.09
N TRP A 474 4.80 -3.93 -19.45
CA TRP A 474 4.04 -2.88 -18.76
C TRP A 474 3.46 -1.78 -19.67
N ALA A 475 3.57 -1.88 -20.99
CA ALA A 475 3.04 -0.85 -21.89
C ALA A 475 1.50 -0.70 -21.79
N ASP A 476 1.01 0.54 -21.91
CA ASP A 476 -0.42 0.84 -22.00
C ASP A 476 -0.84 0.91 -23.47
N LEU A 477 -1.47 -0.18 -23.94
CA LEU A 477 -1.94 -0.39 -25.31
C LEU A 477 -3.48 -0.47 -25.38
N ARG A 478 -4.17 0.10 -24.39
CA ARG A 478 -5.64 0.10 -24.37
C ARG A 478 -6.21 0.69 -25.65
N ASP A 479 -7.23 0.08 -26.22
CA ASP A 479 -7.88 0.55 -27.45
C ASP A 479 -6.95 0.71 -28.68
N ALA A 480 -5.70 0.20 -28.64
CA ALA A 480 -4.77 0.30 -29.77
C ALA A 480 -5.23 -0.59 -30.95
N LYS A 481 -4.97 -0.16 -32.18
CA LYS A 481 -5.34 -0.90 -33.40
C LYS A 481 -4.16 -1.69 -33.92
N LEU A 482 -4.18 -3.00 -33.71
CA LEU A 482 -3.07 -3.92 -33.98
C LEU A 482 -3.38 -4.92 -35.11
N GLY A 483 -4.41 -4.65 -35.91
CA GLY A 483 -4.78 -5.46 -37.06
C GLY A 483 -3.61 -5.70 -38.03
N GLY A 484 -3.21 -6.96 -38.20
CA GLY A 484 -2.12 -7.33 -39.11
C GLY A 484 -0.70 -7.03 -38.60
N ALA A 485 -0.52 -6.56 -37.37
CA ALA A 485 0.80 -6.36 -36.77
C ALA A 485 1.54 -7.69 -36.52
N ASP A 486 2.85 -7.72 -36.76
CA ASP A 486 3.70 -8.90 -36.52
C ASP A 486 4.28 -8.87 -35.10
N LEU A 487 3.71 -9.69 -34.20
CA LEU A 487 4.08 -9.74 -32.77
C LEU A 487 5.04 -10.88 -32.41
N ARG A 488 5.64 -11.58 -33.39
CA ARG A 488 6.48 -12.76 -33.11
C ARG A 488 7.65 -12.41 -32.18
N GLY A 489 7.68 -13.02 -31.00
CA GLY A 489 8.71 -12.80 -29.99
C GLY A 489 8.64 -11.45 -29.27
N ALA A 490 7.59 -10.65 -29.48
CA ALA A 490 7.37 -9.41 -28.73
C ALA A 490 7.09 -9.72 -27.25
N ASN A 491 7.74 -9.00 -26.35
CA ASN A 491 7.54 -9.12 -24.90
C ASN A 491 6.45 -8.15 -24.42
N LEU A 492 5.29 -8.70 -24.07
CA LEU A 492 4.10 -8.00 -23.57
C LEU A 492 3.78 -8.39 -22.10
N HIS A 493 4.81 -8.78 -21.34
CA HIS A 493 4.68 -9.06 -19.91
C HIS A 493 4.04 -7.87 -19.18
N ALA A 494 3.01 -8.12 -18.39
CA ALA A 494 2.25 -7.11 -17.64
C ALA A 494 1.71 -5.91 -18.45
N ALA A 495 1.66 -6.00 -19.79
CA ALA A 495 1.07 -4.95 -20.64
C ALA A 495 -0.45 -4.91 -20.51
N ASN A 496 -1.04 -3.75 -20.75
CA ASN A 496 -2.50 -3.58 -20.80
C ASN A 496 -2.99 -3.47 -22.25
N LEU A 497 -3.65 -4.51 -22.74
CA LEU A 497 -4.25 -4.58 -24.08
C LEU A 497 -5.77 -4.43 -24.07
N GLU A 498 -6.39 -4.05 -22.95
CA GLU A 498 -7.85 -3.97 -22.83
C GLU A 498 -8.45 -3.11 -23.96
N GLY A 499 -9.40 -3.67 -24.70
CA GLY A 499 -10.05 -2.96 -25.82
C GLY A 499 -9.23 -2.89 -27.12
N ALA A 500 -8.02 -3.44 -27.18
CA ALA A 500 -7.20 -3.42 -28.39
C ALA A 500 -7.89 -4.15 -29.56
N GLU A 501 -7.96 -3.49 -30.72
CA GLU A 501 -8.73 -3.92 -31.88
C GLU A 501 -7.87 -4.66 -32.92
N GLY A 502 -8.45 -5.70 -33.54
CA GLY A 502 -7.89 -6.36 -34.71
C GLY A 502 -6.81 -7.41 -34.44
N LEU A 503 -6.58 -7.75 -33.17
CA LEU A 503 -5.69 -8.84 -32.77
C LEU A 503 -6.30 -10.20 -33.06
N THR A 504 -5.59 -11.03 -33.81
CA THR A 504 -5.96 -12.44 -33.99
C THR A 504 -5.36 -13.31 -32.88
N GLU A 505 -5.97 -14.47 -32.64
CA GLU A 505 -5.43 -15.50 -31.76
C GLU A 505 -3.98 -15.87 -32.11
N GLN A 506 -3.68 -15.97 -33.41
CA GLN A 506 -2.33 -16.29 -33.89
C GLN A 506 -1.31 -15.20 -33.54
N GLN A 507 -1.69 -13.92 -33.63
CA GLN A 507 -0.81 -12.81 -33.27
C GLN A 507 -0.47 -12.84 -31.78
N LEU A 508 -1.47 -13.02 -30.90
CA LEU A 508 -1.26 -13.11 -29.45
C LEU A 508 -0.49 -14.36 -29.03
N ALA A 509 -0.76 -15.51 -29.65
CA ALA A 509 -0.01 -16.75 -29.41
C ALA A 509 1.48 -16.62 -29.75
N SER A 510 1.85 -15.69 -30.62
CA SER A 510 3.22 -15.45 -31.04
C SER A 510 4.00 -14.45 -30.14
N ALA A 511 3.30 -13.79 -29.22
CA ALA A 511 3.87 -12.84 -28.26
C ALA A 511 4.10 -13.49 -26.89
N LEU A 512 5.00 -12.92 -26.08
CA LEU A 512 5.26 -13.34 -24.71
C LEU A 512 4.36 -12.55 -23.76
N THR A 513 3.40 -13.23 -23.13
CA THR A 513 2.45 -12.66 -22.14
C THR A 513 2.62 -13.35 -20.79
N SER A 514 2.01 -12.81 -19.73
CA SER A 514 2.22 -13.25 -18.34
C SER A 514 0.94 -13.17 -17.52
N GLU A 515 0.96 -13.69 -16.30
CA GLU A 515 -0.16 -13.64 -15.34
C GLU A 515 -0.68 -12.21 -15.06
N GLU A 516 0.18 -11.21 -15.23
CA GLU A 516 -0.14 -9.81 -15.00
C GLU A 516 -0.60 -9.06 -16.26
N THR A 517 -0.53 -9.69 -17.44
CA THR A 517 -0.97 -9.10 -18.69
C THR A 517 -2.51 -9.00 -18.71
N ILE A 518 -3.04 -7.83 -19.09
CA ILE A 518 -4.47 -7.64 -19.35
C ILE A 518 -4.70 -7.82 -20.85
N LEU A 519 -5.54 -8.79 -21.22
CA LEU A 519 -5.82 -9.18 -22.60
C LEU A 519 -6.93 -8.30 -23.22
N PRO A 520 -7.12 -8.34 -24.55
CA PRO A 520 -8.11 -7.51 -25.25
C PRO A 520 -9.55 -7.56 -24.74
N ASP A 521 -9.97 -8.66 -24.14
CA ASP A 521 -11.29 -8.84 -23.53
C ASP A 521 -11.39 -8.35 -22.07
N GLY A 522 -10.29 -7.82 -21.52
CA GLY A 522 -10.16 -7.38 -20.12
C GLY A 522 -9.79 -8.50 -19.15
N SER A 523 -9.64 -9.75 -19.60
CA SER A 523 -9.18 -10.85 -18.76
C SER A 523 -7.70 -10.68 -18.40
N LYS A 524 -7.32 -11.18 -17.22
CA LYS A 524 -5.91 -11.21 -16.78
C LYS A 524 -5.35 -12.61 -16.96
N GLY A 525 -4.11 -12.70 -17.43
CA GLY A 525 -3.39 -13.95 -17.52
C GLY A 525 -2.51 -14.06 -18.75
N PRO A 526 -1.64 -15.08 -18.82
CA PRO A 526 -0.95 -15.41 -20.05
C PRO A 526 -1.99 -15.79 -21.11
N PHE A 527 -1.79 -15.33 -22.33
CA PHE A 527 -2.66 -15.68 -23.44
C PHE A 527 -2.61 -17.19 -23.69
N LYS A 528 -3.79 -17.83 -23.71
CA LYS A 528 -3.95 -19.24 -24.05
C LYS A 528 -4.77 -19.34 -25.35
N PRO A 529 -4.28 -20.06 -26.38
CA PRO A 529 -5.07 -20.37 -27.56
C PRO A 529 -6.42 -21.01 -27.19
N GLY A 530 -7.50 -20.58 -27.84
CA GLY A 530 -8.87 -21.04 -27.58
C GLY A 530 -9.55 -20.46 -26.33
N SER A 531 -8.90 -19.59 -25.57
CA SER A 531 -9.49 -18.96 -24.36
C SER A 531 -10.60 -17.94 -24.64
N GLY A 532 -10.72 -17.46 -25.88
CA GLY A 532 -11.62 -16.36 -26.23
C GLY A 532 -11.08 -14.97 -25.85
N ALA A 533 -9.88 -14.89 -25.27
CA ALA A 533 -9.28 -13.63 -24.81
C ALA A 533 -8.72 -12.72 -25.92
N HIS A 534 -9.09 -12.97 -27.18
CA HIS A 534 -8.73 -12.14 -28.33
C HIS A 534 -9.99 -11.43 -28.86
N GLN A 535 -9.87 -10.17 -29.28
CA GLN A 535 -11.00 -9.48 -29.91
C GLN A 535 -11.11 -9.85 -31.39
N PRO A 536 -12.25 -10.39 -31.87
CA PRO A 536 -12.47 -10.63 -33.28
C PRO A 536 -12.50 -9.32 -34.07
N CYS A 537 -11.89 -9.31 -35.27
CA CYS A 537 -11.93 -8.18 -36.20
C CYS A 537 -13.39 -7.74 -36.48
N GLY A 538 -13.87 -6.68 -35.82
CA GLY A 538 -15.11 -5.99 -36.18
C GLY A 538 -16.12 -5.67 -35.07
N SER A 539 -15.90 -6.04 -33.81
CA SER A 539 -16.85 -5.73 -32.72
C SER A 539 -16.52 -4.41 -32.00
N ARG A 540 -17.19 -3.31 -32.36
CA ARG A 540 -17.27 -2.13 -31.47
C ARG A 540 -18.10 -2.50 -30.22
N PRO A 541 -17.64 -2.22 -28.99
CA PRO A 541 -18.52 -2.25 -27.83
C PRO A 541 -19.48 -1.07 -27.93
N GLY A 542 -20.79 -1.36 -28.02
CA GLY A 542 -21.81 -0.34 -27.94
C GLY A 542 -21.78 0.34 -26.56
N ARG A 543 -21.79 1.68 -26.57
CA ARG A 543 -22.16 2.51 -25.41
C ARG A 543 -23.35 1.86 -24.68
N ALA A 544 -23.19 1.68 -23.37
CA ALA A 544 -24.27 1.27 -22.47
C ALA A 544 -25.55 2.05 -22.80
N LYS A 545 -26.58 1.33 -23.24
CA LYS A 545 -27.94 1.86 -23.30
C LYS A 545 -28.37 2.11 -21.86
N VAL A 546 -28.43 3.37 -21.48
CA VAL A 546 -29.40 3.83 -20.48
C VAL A 546 -30.78 3.45 -21.02
N ARG A 547 -31.48 2.54 -20.32
CA ARG A 547 -32.94 2.50 -20.31
C ARG A 547 -33.43 2.00 -18.95
N SER A 548 -34.03 2.96 -18.24
CA SER A 548 -35.31 2.94 -17.50
C SER A 548 -35.70 1.67 -16.78
#